data_AF-A0A962NZI0-F1
#
_entry.id   AF-A0A962NZI0-F1
#
_cell.length_a   1.000
_cell.length_b   1.000
_cell.length_c   1.000
_cell.angle_alpha   90.00
_cell.angle_beta   90.00
_cell.angle_gamma   90.00
#
_symmetry.space_group_name_H-M   'P 1'
#
loop_
_entity.id
_entity.type
_entity.pdbx_description
1 polymer ?
#
loop_
_entity_poly.entity_id
_entity_poly.type
_entity_poly.pdbx_seq_one_letter_code
_entity_poly.pdbx_strand_id
1 'polypeptide(L)'
;ITPEGLIIIGEIAKKYKLYTKITGGQRIDLFGARVEQLPVIWKELVDAGFESGHAYGKSLRTVKSCVGSTWCRYGVQDSVGFAIDLENRYRGLRSPHKLKFAVSGCTRECAEAQSKDVGVIATEKGWNLYVCGNGGMKPRHAELLAGDLDSETLIKYVDRFLMFYIRTADRLQRTSVWRDNLEGGLDYLKDVVINDSLGIAAELESQMQHVVDTFACEWKEAINNPETLKRFRSFVNSDEVDNNVVFVQERGQIRPATAQEKAGRIAVAEV
;
A
#
# COMPACT_ATOMS: atom_id res chain seq x y z
N ILE A 1 11.79 -7.57 -6.53
CA ILE A 1 11.49 -7.52 -7.98
C ILE A 1 12.67 -8.12 -8.73
N THR A 2 12.43 -9.00 -9.69
CA THR A 2 13.49 -9.56 -10.54
C THR A 2 13.90 -8.57 -11.63
N PRO A 3 15.08 -8.72 -12.27
CA PRO A 3 15.45 -7.92 -13.43
C PRO A 3 14.41 -7.98 -14.55
N GLU A 4 13.85 -9.15 -14.84
CA GLU A 4 12.84 -9.36 -15.88
C GLU A 4 11.56 -8.57 -15.57
N GLY A 5 11.10 -8.62 -14.32
CA GLY A 5 9.94 -7.83 -13.88
C GLY A 5 10.18 -6.33 -14.02
N LEU A 6 11.39 -5.85 -13.70
CA LEU A 6 11.74 -4.44 -13.85
C LEU A 6 11.79 -4.01 -15.33
N ILE A 7 12.31 -4.86 -16.21
CA ILE A 7 12.32 -4.62 -17.66
C ILE A 7 10.89 -4.51 -18.19
N ILE A 8 10.00 -5.44 -17.84
CA ILE A 8 8.60 -5.45 -18.28
C ILE A 8 7.88 -4.16 -17.86
N ILE A 9 8.06 -3.71 -16.61
CA ILE A 9 7.51 -2.42 -16.16
C ILE A 9 8.02 -1.26 -17.05
N GLY A 10 9.31 -1.26 -17.37
CA GLY A 10 9.92 -0.27 -18.24
C GLY A 10 9.38 -0.30 -19.68
N GLU A 11 9.17 -1.49 -20.23
CA GLU A 11 8.59 -1.69 -21.57
C GLU A 11 7.15 -1.19 -21.65
N ILE A 12 6.32 -1.54 -20.66
CA ILE A 12 4.93 -1.06 -20.54
C ILE A 12 4.93 0.46 -20.40
N ALA A 13 5.77 1.02 -19.51
CA ALA A 13 5.87 2.47 -19.33
C ALA A 13 6.26 3.17 -20.63
N LYS A 14 7.24 2.64 -21.38
CA LYS A 14 7.66 3.18 -22.67
C LYS A 14 6.55 3.10 -23.73
N LYS A 15 5.87 1.95 -23.84
CA LYS A 15 4.78 1.70 -24.80
C LYS A 15 3.64 2.70 -24.63
N TYR A 16 3.25 2.99 -23.40
CA TYR A 16 2.15 3.90 -23.07
C TYR A 16 2.59 5.34 -22.75
N LYS A 17 3.89 5.66 -22.93
CA LYS A 17 4.50 6.97 -22.63
C LYS A 17 4.25 7.45 -21.19
N LEU A 18 4.29 6.53 -20.24
CA LEU A 18 4.01 6.79 -18.83
C LEU A 18 5.24 7.36 -18.13
N TYR A 19 5.03 8.39 -17.31
CA TYR A 19 6.07 8.89 -16.41
C TYR A 19 6.23 7.93 -15.23
N THR A 20 7.46 7.45 -15.01
CA THR A 20 7.80 6.51 -13.94
C THR A 20 8.42 7.21 -12.73
N LYS A 21 7.95 6.92 -11.52
CA LYS A 21 8.54 7.46 -10.28
C LYS A 21 8.74 6.38 -9.23
N ILE A 22 9.96 6.25 -8.72
CA ILE A 22 10.25 5.43 -7.54
C ILE A 22 9.72 6.17 -6.30
N THR A 23 8.94 5.48 -5.49
CA THR A 23 8.30 6.04 -4.29
C THR A 23 9.05 5.67 -3.01
N GLY A 24 8.83 6.45 -1.94
CA GLY A 24 9.37 6.11 -0.62
C GLY A 24 8.81 4.81 -0.02
N GLY A 25 7.78 4.21 -0.62
CA GLY A 25 7.24 2.91 -0.27
C GLY A 25 7.85 1.75 -1.04
N GLN A 26 8.97 1.95 -1.78
CA GLN A 26 9.58 0.91 -2.63
C GLN A 26 8.63 0.41 -3.73
N ARG A 27 7.78 1.31 -4.25
CA ARG A 27 6.92 1.08 -5.41
C ARG A 27 7.34 1.93 -6.59
N ILE A 28 6.86 1.58 -7.79
CA ILE A 28 7.02 2.36 -9.02
C ILE A 28 5.64 2.86 -9.43
N ASP A 29 5.46 4.17 -9.43
CA ASP A 29 4.25 4.80 -9.96
C ASP A 29 4.37 4.98 -11.47
N LEU A 30 3.28 4.71 -12.20
CA LEU A 30 3.16 4.92 -13.65
C LEU A 30 2.09 5.99 -13.91
N PHE A 31 2.50 7.20 -14.29
CA PHE A 31 1.60 8.35 -14.49
C PHE A 31 1.33 8.64 -15.96
N GLY A 32 0.12 9.12 -16.26
CA GLY A 32 -0.27 9.56 -17.61
C GLY A 32 -1.09 8.53 -18.39
N ALA A 33 -1.41 7.39 -17.80
CA ALA A 33 -2.34 6.43 -18.39
C ALA A 33 -3.73 7.05 -18.49
N ARG A 34 -4.35 6.93 -19.67
CA ARG A 34 -5.74 7.33 -19.89
C ARG A 34 -6.68 6.21 -19.44
N VAL A 35 -7.92 6.56 -19.11
CA VAL A 35 -8.89 5.65 -18.50
C VAL A 35 -9.12 4.39 -19.34
N GLU A 36 -9.20 4.55 -20.66
CA GLU A 36 -9.42 3.49 -21.64
C GLU A 36 -8.19 2.61 -21.88
N GLN A 37 -6.99 3.09 -21.50
CA GLN A 37 -5.76 2.30 -21.58
C GLN A 37 -5.61 1.38 -20.36
N LEU A 38 -6.26 1.69 -19.23
CA LEU A 38 -6.07 0.97 -17.97
C LEU A 38 -6.30 -0.53 -18.10
N PRO A 39 -7.39 -1.04 -18.73
CA PRO A 39 -7.59 -2.48 -18.84
C PRO A 39 -6.45 -3.21 -19.57
N VAL A 40 -5.93 -2.61 -20.64
CA VAL A 40 -4.86 -3.22 -21.45
C VAL A 40 -3.53 -3.18 -20.71
N ILE A 41 -3.21 -2.05 -20.07
CA ILE A 41 -2.01 -1.91 -19.23
C ILE A 41 -2.04 -2.93 -18.09
N TRP A 42 -3.17 -3.06 -17.39
CA TRP A 42 -3.31 -4.01 -16.29
C TRP A 42 -3.28 -5.46 -16.75
N LYS A 43 -3.83 -5.77 -17.92
CA LYS A 43 -3.69 -7.10 -18.51
C LYS A 43 -2.22 -7.47 -18.73
N GLU A 44 -1.44 -6.59 -19.35
CA GLU A 44 0.00 -6.82 -19.57
C GLU A 44 0.77 -6.99 -18.25
N LEU A 45 0.44 -6.19 -17.22
CA LEU A 45 1.03 -6.33 -15.89
C LEU A 45 0.67 -7.66 -15.22
N VAL A 46 -0.60 -8.07 -15.27
CA VAL A 46 -1.08 -9.32 -14.67
C VAL A 46 -0.50 -10.55 -15.39
N ASP A 47 -0.43 -10.51 -16.73
CA ASP A 47 0.18 -11.57 -17.54
C ASP A 47 1.69 -11.72 -17.22
N ALA A 48 2.35 -10.64 -16.79
CA ALA A 48 3.71 -10.63 -16.29
C ALA A 48 3.86 -11.00 -14.80
N GLY A 49 2.76 -11.39 -14.13
CA GLY A 49 2.77 -11.83 -12.73
C GLY A 49 2.67 -10.71 -11.70
N PHE A 50 2.35 -9.48 -12.09
CA PHE A 50 2.10 -8.39 -11.14
C PHE A 50 0.66 -8.41 -10.64
N GLU A 51 0.49 -7.98 -9.38
CA GLU A 51 -0.81 -7.75 -8.77
C GLU A 51 -1.05 -6.27 -8.52
N SER A 52 -2.33 -5.89 -8.41
CA SER A 52 -2.67 -4.52 -8.11
C SER A 52 -2.47 -4.16 -6.65
N GLY A 53 -1.64 -3.16 -6.40
CA GLY A 53 -1.62 -2.45 -5.13
C GLY A 53 -2.80 -1.48 -4.99
N HIS A 54 -3.12 -1.08 -3.76
CA HIS A 54 -4.27 -0.20 -3.48
C HIS A 54 -3.83 1.27 -3.34
N ALA A 55 -3.18 1.83 -4.36
CA ALA A 55 -2.49 3.12 -4.32
C ALA A 55 -3.34 4.34 -3.91
N TYR A 56 -4.67 4.26 -3.99
CA TYR A 56 -5.60 5.30 -3.47
C TYR A 56 -6.67 4.78 -2.49
N GLY A 57 -6.72 3.47 -2.24
CA GLY A 57 -7.69 2.85 -1.34
C GLY A 57 -7.48 3.21 0.14
N LYS A 58 -8.54 3.14 0.96
CA LYS A 58 -8.39 3.12 2.43
C LYS A 58 -8.12 1.67 2.83
N SER A 59 -6.85 1.31 2.70
CA SER A 59 -6.34 -0.06 2.80
C SER A 59 -4.82 -0.06 3.03
N LEU A 60 -4.22 -1.25 3.15
CA LEU A 60 -2.77 -1.39 3.10
C LEU A 60 -2.22 -0.83 1.77
N ARG A 61 -1.26 0.09 1.88
CA ARG A 61 -0.59 0.71 0.73
C ARG A 61 0.72 0.06 0.39
N THR A 62 1.50 -0.29 1.41
CA THR A 62 2.85 -0.80 1.23
C THR A 62 3.36 -1.43 2.52
N VAL A 63 4.23 -2.43 2.36
CA VAL A 63 5.12 -2.92 3.41
C VAL A 63 6.54 -2.60 2.95
N LYS A 64 7.18 -1.61 3.58
CA LYS A 64 8.57 -1.22 3.24
C LYS A 64 9.54 -2.14 3.98
N SER A 65 10.60 -2.62 3.35
CA SER A 65 11.63 -3.41 4.01
C SER A 65 13.04 -2.88 3.75
N CYS A 66 14.00 -3.23 4.59
CA CYS A 66 15.41 -3.18 4.19
C CYS A 66 15.81 -4.52 3.56
N VAL A 67 17.04 -4.59 3.03
CA VAL A 67 17.53 -5.82 2.38
C VAL A 67 17.75 -6.99 3.34
N GLY A 68 17.56 -6.81 4.65
CA GLY A 68 17.58 -7.89 5.64
C GLY A 68 18.91 -8.65 5.76
N SER A 69 18.89 -9.79 6.45
CA SER A 69 20.04 -10.69 6.59
C SER A 69 20.45 -11.38 5.27
N THR A 70 19.61 -11.33 4.24
CA THR A 70 19.91 -11.91 2.92
C THR A 70 21.04 -11.15 2.19
N TRP A 71 21.24 -9.86 2.51
CA TRP A 71 22.27 -9.03 1.87
C TRP A 71 23.04 -8.10 2.82
N CYS A 72 22.41 -7.62 3.89
CA CYS A 72 23.05 -6.68 4.80
C CYS A 72 23.89 -7.42 5.83
N ARG A 73 25.18 -7.05 5.95
CA ARG A 73 26.07 -7.58 7.00
C ARG A 73 25.60 -7.33 8.44
N TYR A 74 24.65 -6.41 8.63
CA TYR A 74 24.05 -6.08 9.93
C TYR A 74 22.63 -6.64 10.07
N GLY A 75 22.10 -7.31 9.05
CA GLY A 75 20.78 -7.90 9.10
C GLY A 75 20.76 -9.05 10.09
N VAL A 76 19.90 -8.94 11.10
CA VAL A 76 19.68 -9.97 12.12
C VAL A 76 18.69 -11.01 11.62
N GLN A 77 17.63 -10.58 10.93
CA GLN A 77 16.62 -11.47 10.35
C GLN A 77 16.25 -11.07 8.91
N ASP A 78 15.56 -11.99 8.21
CA ASP A 78 15.09 -11.76 6.85
C ASP A 78 13.86 -10.84 6.85
N SER A 79 14.13 -9.54 6.80
CA SER A 79 13.06 -8.54 6.68
C SER A 79 12.39 -8.51 5.32
N VAL A 80 13.02 -9.04 4.27
CA VAL A 80 12.43 -9.03 2.92
C VAL A 80 11.36 -10.12 2.85
N GLY A 81 11.70 -11.35 3.24
CA GLY A 81 10.74 -12.45 3.33
C GLY A 81 9.55 -12.08 4.22
N PHE A 82 9.82 -11.60 5.44
CA PHE A 82 8.73 -11.26 6.34
C PHE A 82 7.87 -10.09 5.88
N ALA A 83 8.44 -9.09 5.18
CA ALA A 83 7.64 -8.03 4.57
C ALA A 83 6.72 -8.55 3.46
N ILE A 84 7.17 -9.53 2.67
CA ILE A 84 6.35 -10.19 1.64
C ILE A 84 5.20 -10.95 2.31
N ASP A 85 5.46 -11.68 3.39
CA ASP A 85 4.43 -12.42 4.12
C ASP A 85 3.34 -11.49 4.67
N LEU A 86 3.74 -10.38 5.31
CA LEU A 86 2.80 -9.37 5.78
C LEU A 86 2.04 -8.70 4.62
N GLU A 87 2.71 -8.40 3.52
CA GLU A 87 2.04 -7.82 2.35
C GLU A 87 0.98 -8.78 1.79
N ASN A 88 1.32 -10.06 1.64
CA ASN A 88 0.41 -11.09 1.12
C ASN A 88 -0.75 -11.39 2.06
N ARG A 89 -0.55 -11.30 3.39
CA ARG A 89 -1.61 -11.47 4.38
C ARG A 89 -2.59 -10.29 4.40
N TYR A 90 -2.08 -9.06 4.36
CA TYR A 90 -2.90 -7.86 4.61
C TYR A 90 -3.26 -7.08 3.34
N ARG A 91 -2.88 -7.55 2.15
CA ARG A 91 -3.37 -7.01 0.86
C ARG A 91 -4.90 -7.14 0.79
N GLY A 92 -5.54 -6.12 0.21
CA GLY A 92 -7.01 -6.08 0.11
C GLY A 92 -7.75 -5.62 1.36
N LEU A 93 -7.11 -5.60 2.54
CA LEU A 93 -7.75 -5.15 3.78
C LEU A 93 -8.31 -3.73 3.63
N ARG A 94 -9.62 -3.56 3.80
CA ARG A 94 -10.28 -2.25 3.87
C ARG A 94 -10.27 -1.76 5.31
N SER A 95 -9.93 -0.49 5.49
CA SER A 95 -9.72 0.10 6.81
C SER A 95 -10.24 1.54 6.87
N PRO A 96 -10.52 2.09 8.07
CA PRO A 96 -11.02 3.46 8.23
C PRO A 96 -10.14 4.50 7.52
N HIS A 97 -8.82 4.28 7.51
CA HIS A 97 -7.88 5.04 6.69
C HIS A 97 -6.76 4.16 6.10
N LYS A 98 -5.98 4.70 5.15
CA LYS A 98 -4.77 4.06 4.59
C LYS A 98 -3.82 3.58 5.68
N LEU A 99 -3.24 2.40 5.47
CA LEU A 99 -2.24 1.78 6.34
C LEU A 99 -0.91 1.65 5.60
N LYS A 100 0.19 1.85 6.32
CA LYS A 100 1.55 1.59 5.84
C LYS A 100 2.27 0.76 6.86
N PHE A 101 2.94 -0.31 6.43
CA PHE A 101 3.76 -1.14 7.29
C PHE A 101 5.23 -1.01 6.93
N ALA A 102 6.12 -1.43 7.82
CA ALA A 102 7.50 -1.70 7.45
C ALA A 102 8.17 -2.73 8.34
N VAL A 103 9.16 -3.43 7.77
CA VAL A 103 9.97 -4.45 8.44
C VAL A 103 11.45 -4.10 8.31
N SER A 104 12.11 -3.84 9.43
CA SER A 104 13.55 -3.62 9.48
C SER A 104 14.25 -4.86 10.02
N GLY A 105 15.24 -5.38 9.27
CA GLY A 105 16.01 -6.55 9.67
C GLY A 105 17.00 -6.31 10.81
N CYS A 106 17.08 -5.09 11.36
CA CYS A 106 17.86 -4.75 12.56
C CYS A 106 17.45 -3.37 13.10
N THR A 107 18.01 -2.98 14.25
CA THR A 107 17.78 -1.70 14.94
C THR A 107 18.27 -0.46 14.20
N ARG A 108 19.04 -0.61 13.10
CA ARG A 108 19.40 0.51 12.20
C ARG A 108 18.21 1.07 11.43
N GLU A 109 17.08 0.35 11.43
CA GLU A 109 15.78 0.92 11.10
C GLU A 109 15.66 1.47 9.67
N CYS A 110 16.42 0.96 8.70
CA CYS A 110 16.45 1.50 7.33
C CYS A 110 15.06 1.48 6.61
N ALA A 111 14.09 0.72 7.11
CA ALA A 111 12.72 0.70 6.60
C ALA A 111 11.79 1.76 7.23
N GLU A 112 12.26 2.57 8.17
CA GLU A 112 11.45 3.59 8.86
C GLU A 112 10.20 2.99 9.57
N ALA A 113 10.32 1.77 10.10
CA ALA A 113 9.30 1.05 10.86
C ALA A 113 8.60 1.88 11.95
N GLN A 114 9.34 2.70 12.71
CA GLN A 114 8.75 3.52 13.77
C GLN A 114 7.98 4.74 13.25
N SER A 115 7.85 4.92 11.93
CA SER A 115 7.00 5.95 11.30
C SER A 115 5.72 5.39 10.68
N LYS A 116 5.51 4.07 10.78
CA LYS A 116 4.45 3.34 10.09
C LYS A 116 3.30 2.98 11.03
N ASP A 117 2.13 2.70 10.47
CA ASP A 117 0.96 2.29 11.25
C ASP A 117 1.24 0.94 11.97
N VAL A 118 2.02 0.05 11.31
CA VAL A 118 2.63 -1.15 11.90
C VAL A 118 4.11 -1.18 11.54
N GLY A 119 4.98 -1.20 12.54
CA GLY A 119 6.42 -1.28 12.40
C GLY A 119 6.95 -2.57 13.01
N VAL A 120 7.80 -3.29 12.29
CA VAL A 120 8.45 -4.50 12.77
C VAL A 120 9.96 -4.30 12.73
N ILE A 121 10.65 -4.61 13.83
CA ILE A 121 12.11 -4.48 13.92
C ILE A 121 12.67 -5.78 14.48
N ALA A 122 13.61 -6.40 13.74
CA ALA A 122 14.26 -7.62 14.18
C ALA A 122 15.15 -7.40 15.42
N THR A 123 15.11 -8.37 16.32
CA THR A 123 16.03 -8.55 17.43
C THR A 123 16.68 -9.93 17.32
N GLU A 124 17.68 -10.20 18.15
CA GLU A 124 18.32 -11.53 18.23
C GLU A 124 17.35 -12.61 18.75
N LYS A 125 16.27 -12.22 19.42
CA LYS A 125 15.31 -13.14 20.05
C LYS A 125 14.00 -13.28 19.25
N GLY A 126 13.76 -12.40 18.28
CA GLY A 126 12.49 -12.36 17.56
C GLY A 126 12.24 -10.98 16.95
N TRP A 127 11.04 -10.47 17.12
CA TRP A 127 10.59 -9.23 16.50
C TRP A 127 9.96 -8.28 17.53
N ASN A 128 10.37 -7.02 17.47
CA ASN A 128 9.67 -5.94 18.14
C ASN A 128 8.56 -5.41 17.24
N LEU A 129 7.33 -5.38 17.77
CA LEU A 129 6.14 -4.86 17.12
C LEU A 129 5.81 -3.47 17.65
N TYR A 130 5.81 -2.50 16.75
CA TYR A 130 5.44 -1.11 16.99
C TYR A 130 4.14 -0.78 16.25
N VAL A 131 3.29 0.05 16.85
CA VAL A 131 1.99 0.43 16.26
C VAL A 131 1.72 1.93 16.34
N CYS A 132 0.77 2.40 15.53
CA CYS A 132 0.22 3.76 15.58
C CYS A 132 1.20 4.89 15.21
N GLY A 133 2.21 4.61 14.38
CA GLY A 133 3.08 5.63 13.79
C GLY A 133 2.43 6.37 12.62
N ASN A 134 2.96 7.56 12.30
CA ASN A 134 2.46 8.37 11.20
C ASN A 134 3.55 9.23 10.54
N GLY A 135 3.91 8.91 9.30
CA GLY A 135 4.68 9.78 8.40
C GLY A 135 3.78 10.71 7.57
N GLY A 136 2.99 11.58 8.23
CA GLY A 136 2.04 12.50 7.59
C GLY A 136 2.17 13.94 8.09
N MET A 137 1.12 14.77 7.89
CA MET A 137 1.12 16.20 8.25
C MET A 137 1.46 16.47 9.73
N LYS A 138 1.03 15.58 10.63
CA LYS A 138 1.45 15.55 12.03
C LYS A 138 2.28 14.28 12.27
N PRO A 139 3.62 14.34 12.14
CA PRO A 139 4.47 13.17 12.36
C PRO A 139 4.27 12.60 13.76
N ARG A 140 4.27 11.27 13.87
CA ARG A 140 4.16 10.57 15.15
C ARG A 140 4.99 9.30 15.09
N HIS A 141 5.78 9.05 16.12
CA HIS A 141 6.46 7.76 16.26
C HIS A 141 5.47 6.67 16.67
N ALA A 142 5.65 5.48 16.13
CA ALA A 142 4.97 4.28 16.57
C ALA A 142 5.46 3.90 17.97
N GLU A 143 4.59 3.31 18.78
CA GLU A 143 4.91 2.88 20.14
C GLU A 143 5.09 1.37 20.19
N LEU A 144 6.00 0.90 21.04
CA LEU A 144 6.26 -0.52 21.23
C LEU A 144 5.04 -1.21 21.87
N LEU A 145 4.39 -2.08 21.11
CA LEU A 145 3.29 -2.93 21.57
C LEU A 145 3.83 -4.14 22.34
N ALA A 146 4.78 -4.86 21.75
CA ALA A 146 5.43 -6.02 22.34
C ALA A 146 6.79 -6.28 21.71
N GLY A 147 7.71 -6.88 22.47
CA GLY A 147 9.09 -7.15 22.05
C GLY A 147 9.41 -8.64 21.99
N ASP A 148 10.47 -8.97 21.26
CA ASP A 148 11.05 -10.32 21.16
C ASP A 148 10.03 -11.42 20.80
N LEU A 149 9.08 -11.10 19.93
CA LEU A 149 8.02 -12.02 19.49
C LEU A 149 8.53 -13.00 18.43
N ASP A 150 8.04 -14.24 18.46
CA ASP A 150 8.08 -15.10 17.29
C ASP A 150 7.11 -14.59 16.19
N SER A 151 7.31 -15.04 14.96
CA SER A 151 6.54 -14.59 13.79
C SER A 151 5.04 -14.92 13.88
N GLU A 152 4.67 -16.05 14.49
CA GLU A 152 3.26 -16.47 14.61
C GLU A 152 2.52 -15.57 15.59
N THR A 153 3.12 -15.34 16.76
CA THR A 153 2.57 -14.44 17.79
C THR A 153 2.47 -13.00 17.26
N LEU A 154 3.49 -12.52 16.52
CA LEU A 154 3.44 -11.19 15.91
C LEU A 154 2.26 -11.06 14.94
N ILE A 155 2.05 -12.04 14.06
CA ILE A 155 0.93 -12.02 13.11
C ILE A 155 -0.41 -11.97 13.86
N LYS A 156 -0.60 -12.79 14.90
CA LYS A 156 -1.81 -12.74 15.74
C LYS A 156 -2.05 -11.36 16.34
N TYR A 157 -1.00 -10.70 16.86
CA TYR A 157 -1.14 -9.36 17.42
C TYR A 157 -1.44 -8.30 16.37
N VAL A 158 -0.87 -8.41 15.17
CA VAL A 158 -1.21 -7.51 14.06
C VAL A 158 -2.66 -7.72 13.61
N ASP A 159 -3.13 -8.96 13.50
CA ASP A 159 -4.52 -9.28 13.16
C ASP A 159 -5.50 -8.64 14.15
N ARG A 160 -5.28 -8.87 15.44
CA ARG A 160 -6.07 -8.30 16.54
C ARG A 160 -6.04 -6.78 16.53
N PHE A 161 -4.85 -6.17 16.41
CA PHE A 161 -4.69 -4.72 16.35
C PHE A 161 -5.47 -4.10 15.19
N LEU A 162 -5.34 -4.67 13.99
CA LEU A 162 -5.98 -4.13 12.79
C LEU A 162 -7.50 -4.28 12.86
N MET A 163 -8.01 -5.44 13.26
CA MET A 163 -9.44 -5.67 13.39
C MET A 163 -10.07 -4.83 14.50
N PHE A 164 -9.38 -4.68 15.64
CA PHE A 164 -9.84 -3.81 16.71
C PHE A 164 -9.89 -2.35 16.28
N TYR A 165 -8.85 -1.87 15.58
CA TYR A 165 -8.85 -0.54 14.96
C TYR A 165 -10.00 -0.37 13.96
N ILE A 166 -10.24 -1.35 13.08
CA ILE A 166 -11.32 -1.29 12.09
C ILE A 166 -12.70 -1.22 12.76
N ARG A 167 -12.90 -1.95 13.87
CA ARG A 167 -14.17 -1.96 14.60
C ARG A 167 -14.45 -0.66 15.37
N THR A 168 -13.41 -0.01 15.89
CA THR A 168 -13.56 1.04 16.91
C THR A 168 -13.20 2.44 16.43
N ALA A 169 -12.48 2.57 15.31
CA ALA A 169 -12.07 3.88 14.81
C ALA A 169 -13.14 4.53 13.93
N ASP A 170 -13.17 5.86 14.00
CA ASP A 170 -14.04 6.68 13.16
C ASP A 170 -13.61 6.60 11.68
N ARG A 171 -14.58 6.84 10.80
CA ARG A 171 -14.33 6.94 9.36
C ARG A 171 -13.27 8.01 9.06
N LEU A 172 -12.28 7.65 8.24
CA LEU A 172 -11.12 8.50 7.89
C LEU A 172 -10.16 8.82 9.05
N GLN A 173 -10.28 8.16 10.19
CA GLN A 173 -9.35 8.35 11.31
C GLN A 173 -8.08 7.51 11.12
N ARG A 174 -6.89 8.09 11.34
CA ARG A 174 -5.60 7.35 11.33
C ARG A 174 -5.42 6.55 12.62
N THR A 175 -4.71 5.43 12.57
CA THR A 175 -4.31 4.63 13.76
C THR A 175 -3.68 5.50 14.85
N SER A 176 -2.82 6.45 14.46
CA SER A 176 -2.20 7.41 15.38
C SER A 176 -3.22 8.25 16.14
N VAL A 177 -4.22 8.81 15.45
CA VAL A 177 -5.25 9.68 16.03
C VAL A 177 -6.24 8.84 16.83
N TRP A 178 -6.60 7.67 16.33
CA TRP A 178 -7.43 6.70 17.02
C TRP A 178 -6.81 6.29 18.36
N ARG A 179 -5.52 5.94 18.38
CA ARG A 179 -4.81 5.60 19.62
C ARG A 179 -4.74 6.78 20.59
N ASP A 180 -4.57 8.00 20.11
CA ASP A 180 -4.53 9.19 20.98
C ASP A 180 -5.89 9.51 21.62
N ASN A 181 -6.99 9.07 20.99
CA ASN A 181 -8.35 9.21 21.51
C ASN A 181 -8.82 8.00 22.33
N LEU A 182 -8.04 6.91 22.38
CA LEU A 182 -8.40 5.70 23.08
C LEU A 182 -8.23 5.90 24.59
N GLU A 183 -9.29 5.71 25.37
CA GLU A 183 -9.21 5.77 26.83
C GLU A 183 -8.26 4.68 27.35
N GLY A 184 -7.34 5.04 28.24
CA GLY A 184 -6.24 4.15 28.66
C GLY A 184 -5.09 3.99 27.66
N GLY A 185 -5.20 4.58 26.46
CA GLY A 185 -4.12 4.71 25.49
C GLY A 185 -3.47 3.38 25.08
N LEU A 186 -2.13 3.36 25.04
CA LEU A 186 -1.38 2.17 24.65
C LEU A 186 -1.54 1.01 25.63
N ASP A 187 -1.68 1.28 26.92
CA ASP A 187 -1.78 0.22 27.93
C ASP A 187 -3.09 -0.55 27.78
N TYR A 188 -4.20 0.16 27.54
CA TYR A 188 -5.47 -0.48 27.19
C TYR A 188 -5.35 -1.26 25.88
N LEU A 189 -4.69 -0.71 24.86
CA LEU A 189 -4.48 -1.42 23.59
C LEU A 189 -3.68 -2.72 23.78
N LYS A 190 -2.63 -2.71 24.62
CA LYS A 190 -1.87 -3.92 24.97
C LYS A 190 -2.76 -4.93 25.69
N ASP A 191 -3.59 -4.47 26.62
CA ASP A 191 -4.48 -5.35 27.37
C ASP A 191 -5.49 -6.07 26.45
N VAL A 192 -6.09 -5.34 25.49
CA VAL A 192 -6.99 -5.94 24.50
C VAL A 192 -6.26 -6.88 23.55
N VAL A 193 -5.11 -6.49 23.01
CA VAL A 193 -4.43 -7.25 21.94
C VAL A 193 -3.64 -8.44 22.48
N ILE A 194 -2.99 -8.29 23.64
CA ILE A 194 -2.06 -9.28 24.21
C ILE A 194 -2.78 -10.14 25.25
N ASN A 195 -3.44 -9.50 26.23
CA ASN A 195 -4.05 -10.20 27.36
C ASN A 195 -5.49 -10.67 27.07
N ASP A 196 -6.05 -10.30 25.92
CA ASP A 196 -7.42 -10.61 25.51
C ASP A 196 -8.44 -10.20 26.59
N SER A 197 -8.28 -9.01 27.19
CA SER A 197 -9.13 -8.59 28.31
C SER A 197 -10.61 -8.43 27.98
N LEU A 198 -10.95 -8.36 26.70
CA LEU A 198 -12.32 -8.34 26.19
C LEU A 198 -12.84 -9.72 25.77
N GLY A 199 -11.99 -10.75 25.70
CA GLY A 199 -12.36 -12.10 25.28
C GLY A 199 -12.76 -12.20 23.79
N ILE A 200 -12.22 -11.33 22.93
CA ILE A 200 -12.58 -11.22 21.51
C ILE A 200 -11.42 -11.56 20.56
N ALA A 201 -10.25 -11.93 21.08
CA ALA A 201 -9.07 -12.19 20.24
C ALA A 201 -9.33 -13.22 19.13
N ALA A 202 -9.97 -14.34 19.46
CA ALA A 202 -10.30 -15.39 18.49
C ALA A 202 -11.27 -14.89 17.40
N GLU A 203 -12.21 -14.01 17.76
CA GLU A 203 -13.15 -13.42 16.81
C GLU A 203 -12.44 -12.45 15.85
N LEU A 204 -11.53 -11.62 16.38
CA LEU A 204 -10.70 -10.71 15.57
C LEU A 204 -9.80 -11.48 14.60
N GLU A 205 -9.14 -12.53 15.07
CA GLU A 205 -8.30 -13.41 14.23
C GLU A 205 -9.13 -14.10 13.13
N SER A 206 -10.31 -14.63 13.47
CA SER A 206 -11.21 -15.25 12.49
C SER A 206 -11.68 -14.26 11.41
N GLN A 207 -12.00 -13.02 11.78
CA GLN A 207 -12.36 -11.97 10.83
C GLN A 207 -11.20 -11.61 9.89
N MET A 208 -9.98 -11.52 10.42
CA MET A 208 -8.82 -11.31 9.56
C MET A 208 -8.59 -12.50 8.63
N GLN A 209 -8.72 -13.72 9.13
CA GLN A 209 -8.55 -14.92 8.32
C GLN A 209 -9.59 -14.97 7.18
N HIS A 210 -10.83 -14.57 7.43
CA HIS A 210 -11.83 -14.44 6.36
C HIS A 210 -11.39 -13.45 5.27
N VAL A 211 -10.81 -12.29 5.63
CA VAL A 211 -10.27 -11.33 4.66
C VAL A 211 -9.12 -11.93 3.85
N VAL A 212 -8.24 -12.69 4.49
CA VAL A 212 -7.12 -13.39 3.83
C VAL A 212 -7.65 -14.42 2.83
N ASP A 213 -8.59 -15.25 3.26
CA ASP A 213 -9.12 -16.36 2.45
C ASP A 213 -9.99 -15.90 1.27
N THR A 214 -10.56 -14.69 1.37
CA THR A 214 -11.43 -14.10 0.34
C THR A 214 -10.71 -13.08 -0.55
N PHE A 215 -9.40 -12.90 -0.38
CA PHE A 215 -8.65 -11.94 -1.18
C PHE A 215 -8.72 -12.25 -2.67
N ALA A 216 -9.13 -11.25 -3.45
CA ALA A 216 -9.08 -11.27 -4.91
C ALA A 216 -8.42 -10.00 -5.44
N CYS A 217 -7.61 -10.15 -6.48
CA CYS A 217 -6.97 -9.02 -7.16
C CYS A 217 -8.01 -8.27 -8.00
N GLU A 218 -8.39 -7.06 -7.57
CA GLU A 218 -9.47 -6.26 -8.17
C GLU A 218 -9.27 -6.03 -9.68
N TRP A 219 -8.02 -5.84 -10.12
CA TRP A 219 -7.74 -5.67 -11.55
C TRP A 219 -7.82 -6.96 -12.33
N LYS A 220 -7.43 -8.10 -11.74
CA LYS A 220 -7.61 -9.41 -12.37
C LYS A 220 -9.09 -9.74 -12.53
N GLU A 221 -9.93 -9.38 -11.56
CA GLU A 221 -11.38 -9.50 -11.70
C GLU A 221 -11.93 -8.52 -12.75
N ALA A 222 -11.48 -7.26 -12.72
CA ALA A 222 -11.95 -6.23 -13.63
C ALA A 222 -11.67 -6.56 -15.10
N ILE A 223 -10.47 -7.06 -15.44
CA ILE A 223 -10.12 -7.41 -16.83
C ILE A 223 -10.88 -8.65 -17.35
N ASN A 224 -11.37 -9.51 -16.44
CA ASN A 224 -12.11 -10.72 -16.79
C ASN A 224 -13.64 -10.52 -16.72
N ASN A 225 -14.11 -9.33 -16.36
CA ASN A 225 -15.53 -9.01 -16.26
C ASN A 225 -15.95 -7.99 -17.33
N PRO A 226 -16.71 -8.42 -18.37
CA PRO A 226 -17.18 -7.53 -19.43
C PRO A 226 -17.98 -6.32 -18.95
N GLU A 227 -18.75 -6.44 -17.86
CA GLU A 227 -19.52 -5.34 -17.30
C GLU A 227 -18.63 -4.30 -16.61
N THR A 228 -17.57 -4.75 -15.94
CA THR A 228 -16.59 -3.84 -15.33
C THR A 228 -15.78 -3.11 -16.40
N LEU A 229 -15.43 -3.78 -17.50
CA LEU A 229 -14.70 -3.17 -18.62
C LEU A 229 -15.44 -2.00 -19.27
N LYS A 230 -16.79 -1.99 -19.26
CA LYS A 230 -17.59 -0.86 -19.77
C LYS A 230 -17.32 0.45 -19.03
N ARG A 231 -16.82 0.39 -17.79
CA ARG A 231 -16.48 1.58 -16.98
C ARG A 231 -15.19 2.26 -17.42
N PHE A 232 -14.36 1.59 -18.22
CA PHE A 232 -13.07 2.10 -18.68
C PHE A 232 -13.14 2.58 -20.13
N ARG A 233 -14.07 3.50 -20.41
CA ARG A 233 -14.20 4.18 -21.70
C ARG A 233 -14.30 5.68 -21.46
N SER A 234 -13.79 6.48 -22.40
CA SER A 234 -13.91 7.94 -22.33
C SER A 234 -15.36 8.39 -22.50
N PHE A 235 -16.10 7.74 -23.42
CA PHE A 235 -17.51 8.00 -23.69
C PHE A 235 -18.31 6.70 -23.73
N VAL A 236 -19.59 6.76 -23.35
CA VAL A 236 -20.48 5.58 -23.35
C VAL A 236 -20.91 5.20 -24.77
N ASN A 237 -20.99 6.19 -25.66
CA ASN A 237 -21.56 6.09 -27.00
C ASN A 237 -20.52 6.27 -28.12
N SER A 238 -19.22 6.35 -27.79
CA SER A 238 -18.15 6.56 -28.76
C SER A 238 -16.86 5.89 -28.31
N ASP A 239 -16.07 5.43 -29.28
CA ASP A 239 -14.71 4.93 -29.08
C ASP A 239 -13.65 6.05 -29.23
N GLU A 240 -14.09 7.30 -29.38
CA GLU A 240 -13.22 8.47 -29.38
C GLU A 240 -12.52 8.67 -28.02
N VAL A 241 -11.34 9.26 -28.07
CA VAL A 241 -10.57 9.64 -26.88
C VAL A 241 -11.02 11.02 -26.38
N ASP A 242 -10.90 11.27 -25.08
CA ASP A 242 -11.19 12.59 -24.52
C ASP A 242 -10.10 13.61 -24.92
N ASN A 243 -10.42 14.44 -25.91
CA ASN A 243 -9.56 15.52 -26.40
C ASN A 243 -9.28 16.62 -25.36
N ASN A 244 -10.03 16.65 -24.24
CA ASN A 244 -9.74 17.57 -23.13
C ASN A 244 -8.50 17.14 -22.31
N VAL A 245 -8.08 15.87 -22.42
CA VAL A 245 -6.88 15.34 -21.77
C VAL A 245 -5.65 15.70 -22.60
N VAL A 246 -5.19 16.93 -22.40
CA VAL A 246 -4.02 17.47 -23.09
C VAL A 246 -2.77 17.29 -22.23
N PHE A 247 -1.72 16.71 -22.81
CA PHE A 247 -0.40 16.60 -22.19
C PHE A 247 0.60 17.60 -22.78
N VAL A 248 1.55 18.03 -21.95
CA VAL A 248 2.75 18.80 -22.35
C VAL A 248 4.00 18.08 -21.88
N GLN A 249 5.13 18.39 -22.52
CA GLN A 249 6.45 17.88 -22.12
C GLN A 249 7.07 18.81 -21.08
N GLU A 250 7.58 18.24 -20.01
CA GLU A 250 8.34 18.96 -19.00
C GLU A 250 9.41 18.03 -18.45
N ARG A 251 10.69 18.44 -18.43
CA ARG A 251 11.81 17.62 -17.93
C ARG A 251 11.89 16.21 -18.53
N GLY A 252 11.55 16.07 -19.82
CA GLY A 252 11.61 14.78 -20.53
C GLY A 252 10.48 13.80 -20.19
N GLN A 253 9.42 14.25 -19.53
CA GLN A 253 8.24 13.47 -19.18
C GLN A 253 6.96 14.21 -19.60
N ILE A 254 5.86 13.47 -19.74
CA ILE A 254 4.54 14.08 -19.92
C ILE A 254 3.95 14.52 -18.59
N ARG A 255 3.19 15.62 -18.60
CA ARG A 255 2.26 16.00 -17.53
C ARG A 255 0.98 16.59 -18.09
N PRO A 256 -0.13 16.57 -17.34
CA PRO A 256 -1.34 17.30 -17.73
C PRO A 256 -1.00 18.78 -17.99
N ALA A 257 -1.52 19.31 -19.10
CA ALA A 257 -1.44 20.72 -19.41
C ALA A 257 -2.23 21.54 -18.38
N THR A 258 -1.65 22.65 -17.94
CA THR A 258 -2.33 23.66 -17.12
C THR A 258 -3.45 24.33 -17.92
N ALA A 259 -4.37 25.01 -17.23
CA ALA A 259 -5.46 25.74 -17.89
C ALA A 259 -4.95 26.79 -18.91
N GLN A 260 -3.85 27.47 -18.58
CA GLN A 260 -3.23 28.47 -19.47
C GLN A 260 -2.64 27.83 -20.73
N GLU A 261 -1.94 26.70 -20.59
CA GLU A 261 -1.36 25.97 -21.74
C GLU A 261 -2.44 25.38 -22.66
N LYS A 262 -3.61 24.99 -22.11
CA LYS A 262 -4.76 24.57 -22.92
C LYS A 262 -5.32 25.74 -23.73
N ALA A 263 -5.55 26.88 -23.09
CA ALA A 263 -6.08 28.08 -23.76
C ALA A 263 -5.14 28.58 -24.89
N GLY A 264 -3.82 28.58 -24.65
CA GLY A 264 -2.84 28.98 -25.65
C GLY A 264 -2.77 28.04 -26.87
N ARG A 265 -3.19 26.78 -26.75
CA ARG A 265 -3.26 25.83 -27.88
C ARG A 265 -4.52 25.99 -28.72
N ILE A 266 -5.65 26.32 -28.09
CA ILE A 266 -6.91 26.60 -28.79
C ILE A 266 -6.74 27.84 -29.67
N ALA A 267 -6.11 28.90 -29.14
CA ALA A 267 -5.87 30.14 -29.88
C ALA A 267 -4.92 30.00 -31.10
N VAL A 268 -4.11 28.94 -31.17
CA VAL A 268 -3.19 28.66 -32.29
C VAL A 268 -3.85 27.77 -33.35
N ALA A 269 -4.90 27.01 -33.01
CA ALA A 269 -5.64 26.18 -33.96
C ALA A 269 -6.69 26.95 -34.78
N GLU A 270 -7.00 28.19 -34.40
CA GLU A 270 -7.96 29.08 -35.07
C GLU A 270 -7.30 30.11 -36.02
N VAL A 271 -6.02 29.92 -36.38
CA VAL A 271 -5.26 30.78 -37.32
C VAL A 271 -4.84 29.99 -38.56
#